data_AF-A0A530QVJ6-F1
#
_entry.id   AF-A0A530QVJ6-F1
#
_cell.length_a   1.000
_cell.length_b   1.000
_cell.length_c   1.000
_cell.angle_alpha   90.00
_cell.angle_beta   90.00
_cell.angle_gamma   90.00
#
_symmetry.space_group_name_H-M   'P 1'
#
loop_
_entity.id
_entity.type
_entity.pdbx_description
1 polymer ?
#
loop_
_entity_poly.entity_id
_entity_poly.type
_entity_poly.pdbx_seq_one_letter_code
_entity_poly.pdbx_strand_id
1 'polypeptide(L)'
;DPHSGENIRVEHWVVAERQGRTAALNMLGYREKFVAVPFFWSQHYDVPINYVGHAAQWDEIEVDGDIIAKDCLLRFKREGRALAVASIFRDIESLGAEVQMERRMT
;
A
#
# COMPACT_ATOMS: atom_id res chain seq x y z
N ASP A 1 3.95 -11.09 2.76
CA ASP A 1 2.87 -10.18 2.38
C ASP A 1 1.78 -10.98 1.72
N PRO A 2 0.60 -11.07 2.33
CA PRO A 2 -0.49 -11.85 1.76
C PRO A 2 -1.06 -11.26 0.47
N HIS A 3 -0.77 -9.99 0.15
CA HIS A 3 -1.22 -9.36 -1.09
C HIS A 3 -0.37 -9.79 -2.29
N SER A 4 0.96 -9.79 -2.17
CA SER A 4 1.88 -10.23 -3.23
C SER A 4 2.27 -11.71 -3.17
N GLY A 5 2.13 -12.36 -2.01
CA GLY A 5 2.65 -13.71 -1.75
C GLY A 5 4.15 -13.75 -1.39
N GLU A 6 4.85 -12.60 -1.42
CA GLU A 6 6.29 -12.52 -1.18
C GLU A 6 6.63 -12.33 0.32
N ASN A 7 7.85 -12.70 0.73
CA ASN A 7 8.37 -12.33 2.05
C ASN A 7 8.96 -10.93 1.98
N ILE A 8 8.35 -9.99 2.71
CA ILE A 8 8.74 -8.58 2.70
C ILE A 8 9.03 -8.09 4.12
N ARG A 9 9.84 -7.03 4.21
CA ARG A 9 10.10 -6.30 5.45
C ARG A 9 9.75 -4.83 5.22
N VAL A 10 8.72 -4.35 5.93
CA VAL A 10 8.26 -2.96 5.80
C VAL A 10 8.77 -2.15 6.97
N GLU A 11 9.44 -1.04 6.68
CA GLU A 11 10.03 -0.13 7.65
C GLU A 11 9.12 1.08 7.88
N HIS A 12 7.95 0.86 8.49
CA HIS A 12 6.99 1.93 8.73
C HIS A 12 6.34 1.80 10.10
N TRP A 13 6.16 2.93 10.80
CA TRP A 13 5.70 2.93 12.19
C TRP A 13 4.28 2.35 12.33
N VAL A 14 3.38 2.61 11.38
CA VAL A 14 2.02 2.04 11.40
C VAL A 14 2.05 0.53 11.21
N VAL A 15 2.98 0.01 10.40
CA VAL A 15 3.12 -1.45 10.24
C VAL A 15 3.61 -2.06 11.55
N ALA A 16 4.60 -1.45 12.21
CA ALA A 16 5.06 -1.90 13.51
C ALA A 16 3.92 -1.89 14.56
N GLU A 17 3.12 -0.83 14.61
CA GLU A 17 1.96 -0.73 15.50
C GLU A 17 0.94 -1.84 15.24
N ARG A 18 0.50 -2.00 13.98
CA ARG A 18 -0.53 -2.97 13.61
C ARG A 18 -0.05 -4.41 13.79
N GLN A 19 1.21 -4.72 13.47
CA GLN A 19 1.80 -6.03 13.75
C GLN A 19 1.88 -6.30 15.25
N GLY A 20 2.26 -5.30 16.05
CA GLY A 20 2.26 -5.41 17.51
C GLY A 20 0.88 -5.74 18.07
N ARG A 21 -0.18 -5.09 17.55
CA ARG A 21 -1.57 -5.39 17.92
C ARG A 21 -1.96 -6.83 17.58
N THR A 22 -1.68 -7.30 16.35
CA THR A 22 -1.95 -8.68 15.94
C THR A 22 -1.19 -9.67 16.82
N ALA A 23 0.08 -9.39 17.15
CA ALA A 23 0.87 -10.24 18.03
C ALA A 23 0.24 -10.33 19.44
N ALA A 24 -0.17 -9.21 20.03
CA ALA A 24 -0.84 -9.19 21.33
C ALA A 24 -2.16 -9.99 21.33
N LEU A 25 -3.00 -9.81 20.31
CA LEU A 25 -4.23 -10.59 20.14
C LEU A 25 -3.93 -12.10 20.02
N ASN A 26 -2.86 -12.46 19.31
CA ASN A 26 -2.48 -13.86 19.16
C ASN A 26 -1.93 -14.47 20.45
N MET A 27 -1.21 -13.71 21.27
CA MET A 27 -0.82 -14.12 22.62
C MET A 27 -2.03 -14.37 23.53
N LEU A 28 -3.15 -13.66 23.29
CA LEU A 28 -4.44 -13.88 23.97
C LEU A 28 -5.29 -15.00 23.36
N GLY A 29 -4.81 -15.68 22.30
CA GLY A 29 -5.48 -16.84 21.71
C GLY A 29 -6.43 -16.55 20.54
N TYR A 30 -6.51 -15.30 20.04
CA TYR A 30 -7.46 -14.92 18.97
C TYR A 30 -7.10 -15.48 17.58
N ARG A 31 -5.84 -15.87 17.33
CA ARG A 31 -5.38 -16.45 16.05
C ARG A 31 -5.67 -15.58 14.81
N GLU A 32 -5.55 -14.27 14.98
CA GLU A 32 -5.66 -13.25 13.93
C GLU A 32 -4.53 -13.33 12.91
N LYS A 33 -4.89 -13.23 11.63
CA LYS A 33 -3.92 -13.07 10.53
C LYS A 33 -3.58 -11.59 10.36
N PHE A 34 -2.31 -11.27 10.16
CA PHE A 34 -1.91 -9.93 9.75
C PHE A 34 -2.11 -9.76 8.24
N VAL A 35 -3.13 -9.00 7.85
CA VAL A 35 -3.56 -8.85 6.44
C VAL A 35 -3.58 -7.40 5.95
N ALA A 36 -3.12 -6.45 6.77
CA ALA A 36 -3.11 -5.04 6.40
C ALA A 36 -2.26 -4.80 5.13
N VAL A 37 -2.79 -3.98 4.21
CA VAL A 37 -2.03 -3.50 3.06
C VAL A 37 -0.93 -2.56 3.57
N PRO A 38 0.34 -2.76 3.17
CA PRO A 38 1.40 -1.82 3.53
C PRO A 38 1.10 -0.44 2.94
N PHE A 39 1.34 0.62 3.70
CA PHE A 39 1.28 1.97 3.18
C PHE A 39 2.28 2.86 3.92
N PHE A 40 2.65 3.96 3.28
CA PHE A 40 3.38 5.07 3.90
C PHE A 40 3.03 6.38 3.21
N TRP A 41 3.45 7.48 3.83
CA TRP A 41 3.40 8.80 3.22
C TRP A 41 4.74 9.50 3.39
N SER A 42 5.04 10.43 2.49
CA SER A 42 6.11 11.40 2.62
C SER A 42 5.57 12.79 2.31
N GLN A 43 6.19 13.81 2.90
CA GLN A 43 5.88 15.20 2.62
C GLN A 43 7.15 15.88 2.12
N HIS A 44 7.11 16.36 0.88
CA HIS A 44 8.18 17.16 0.29
C HIS A 44 7.65 18.56 0.04
N TYR A 45 7.94 19.49 0.95
CA TYR A 45 7.38 20.85 0.93
C TYR A 45 5.85 20.85 0.93
N ASP A 46 5.23 21.38 -0.12
CA ASP A 46 3.79 21.43 -0.35
C ASP A 46 3.26 20.15 -1.01
N VAL A 47 4.11 19.17 -1.33
CA VAL A 47 3.74 17.97 -2.10
C VAL A 47 3.60 16.74 -1.19
N PRO A 48 2.37 16.27 -0.94
CA PRO A 48 2.14 14.99 -0.28
C PRO A 48 2.35 13.86 -1.28
N ILE A 49 3.09 12.84 -0.87
CA ILE A 49 3.28 11.61 -1.65
C ILE A 49 2.76 10.46 -0.79
N ASN A 50 1.66 9.85 -1.23
CA ASN A 50 1.11 8.67 -0.58
C ASN A 50 1.51 7.42 -1.36
N TYR A 51 1.73 6.31 -0.66
CA TYR A 51 2.02 5.03 -1.28
C TYR A 51 1.25 3.91 -0.59
N VAL A 52 0.56 3.08 -1.36
CA VAL A 52 -0.26 1.95 -0.88
C VAL A 52 0.13 0.70 -1.64
N GLY A 53 0.27 -0.42 -0.93
CA GLY A 53 0.73 -1.70 -1.45
C GLY A 53 2.24 -1.86 -1.34
N HIS A 54 2.78 -2.80 -2.11
CA HIS A 54 4.22 -3.04 -2.18
C HIS A 54 4.57 -3.64 -3.54
N ALA A 55 5.40 -2.93 -4.30
CA ALA A 55 5.92 -3.39 -5.58
C ALA A 55 7.45 -3.39 -5.57
N ALA A 56 8.06 -4.54 -5.26
CA ALA A 56 9.51 -4.72 -5.40
C ALA A 56 9.94 -4.85 -6.88
N GLN A 57 9.06 -5.41 -7.72
CA GLN A 57 9.23 -5.58 -9.15
C GLN A 57 7.91 -5.27 -9.85
N TRP A 58 7.98 -4.60 -10.99
CA TRP A 58 6.85 -4.27 -11.86
C TRP A 58 7.31 -4.30 -13.32
N ASP A 59 6.40 -4.59 -14.24
CA ASP A 59 6.64 -4.58 -15.70
C ASP A 59 6.00 -3.37 -16.39
N GLU A 60 5.07 -2.70 -15.72
CA GLU A 60 4.32 -1.56 -16.25
C GLU A 60 4.07 -0.53 -15.14
N ILE A 61 4.15 0.76 -15.50
CA ILE A 61 3.62 1.86 -14.69
C ILE A 61 2.52 2.52 -15.52
N GLU A 62 1.29 2.49 -14.99
CA GLU A 62 0.17 3.23 -15.56
C GLU A 62 0.05 4.57 -14.81
N VAL A 63 0.00 5.67 -15.55
CA VAL A 63 -0.11 7.03 -15.00
C VAL A 63 -1.50 7.57 -15.29
N ASP A 64 -2.19 7.99 -14.26
CA ASP A 64 -3.43 8.75 -14.33
C ASP A 64 -3.16 10.18 -13.79
N GLY A 65 -3.61 11.19 -14.52
CA GLY A 65 -3.30 12.60 -14.24
C GLY A 65 -1.96 13.09 -14.81
N ASP A 66 -1.35 14.08 -14.15
CA ASP A 66 -0.14 14.77 -14.60
C ASP A 66 0.87 14.95 -13.46
N ILE A 67 2.04 14.34 -13.62
CA ILE A 67 3.15 14.37 -12.66
C ILE A 67 3.73 15.78 -12.52
N ILE A 68 3.82 16.55 -13.60
CA ILE A 68 4.36 17.92 -13.57
C ILE A 68 3.39 18.85 -12.86
N ALA A 69 2.08 18.65 -13.05
CA ALA A 69 1.04 19.37 -12.33
C ALA A 69 0.91 18.96 -10.86
N LYS A 70 1.68 17.95 -10.41
CA LYS A 70 1.59 17.34 -9.06
C LYS A 70 0.20 16.76 -8.77
N ASP A 71 -0.54 16.34 -9.78
CA ASP A 71 -1.89 15.79 -9.60
C ASP A 71 -1.97 14.45 -10.34
N CYS A 72 -1.54 13.38 -9.67
CA CYS A 72 -1.36 12.09 -10.33
C CYS A 72 -1.53 10.89 -9.42
N LEU A 73 -1.82 9.76 -10.06
CA LEU A 73 -1.81 8.42 -9.50
C LEU A 73 -0.98 7.51 -10.41
N LEU A 74 0.05 6.89 -9.86
CA LEU A 74 0.89 5.92 -10.55
C LEU A 74 0.53 4.53 -10.04
N ARG A 75 0.16 3.61 -10.93
CA ARG A 75 -0.08 2.20 -10.59
C ARG A 75 1.10 1.36 -11.05
N PHE A 76 1.76 0.71 -10.10
CA PHE A 76 2.83 -0.24 -10.37
C PHE A 76 2.22 -1.61 -10.62
N LYS A 77 2.32 -2.09 -11.86
CA LYS A 77 1.66 -3.31 -12.33
C LYS A 77 2.68 -4.41 -12.64
N ARG A 78 2.28 -5.65 -12.39
CA ARG A 78 2.99 -6.86 -12.82
C ARG A 78 1.97 -7.84 -13.36
N GLU A 79 2.17 -8.35 -14.57
CA GLU A 79 1.25 -9.28 -15.24
C GLU A 79 -0.20 -8.74 -15.26
N GLY A 80 -0.34 -7.43 -15.53
CA GLY A 80 -1.63 -6.73 -15.56
C GLY A 80 -2.26 -6.44 -14.20
N ARG A 81 -1.65 -6.89 -13.08
CA ARG A 81 -2.15 -6.65 -11.72
C ARG A 81 -1.42 -5.48 -11.06
N ALA A 82 -2.18 -4.49 -10.58
CA ALA A 82 -1.64 -3.44 -9.72
C ALA A 82 -1.22 -4.02 -8.35
N LEU A 83 0.07 -3.89 -8.02
CA LEU A 83 0.71 -4.32 -6.77
C LEU A 83 0.86 -3.16 -5.77
N ALA A 84 1.03 -1.95 -6.28
CA ALA A 84 1.09 -0.74 -5.49
C ALA A 84 0.57 0.47 -6.26
N VAL A 85 0.23 1.53 -5.54
CA VAL A 85 -0.01 2.85 -6.10
C VAL A 85 0.80 3.91 -5.37
N ALA A 86 1.32 4.90 -6.11
CA ALA A 86 1.81 6.15 -5.56
C ALA A 86 0.87 7.28 -5.99
N SER A 87 0.61 8.25 -5.13
CA SER A 87 -0.33 9.33 -5.44
C SER A 87 0.11 10.68 -4.90
N ILE A 88 -0.24 11.74 -5.61
CA ILE A 88 -0.07 13.13 -5.21
C ILE A 88 -1.43 13.82 -5.33
N PHE A 89 -1.93 14.37 -4.23
CA PHE A 89 -3.26 15.01 -4.10
C PHE A 89 -4.47 14.16 -4.56
N ARG A 90 -4.31 12.83 -4.58
CA ARG A 90 -5.31 11.83 -5.02
C ARG A 90 -5.67 10.89 -3.88
N ASP A 91 -6.12 11.45 -2.76
CA ASP A 91 -6.35 10.69 -1.52
C ASP A 91 -7.49 9.68 -1.65
N ILE A 92 -8.58 10.06 -2.33
CA ILE A 92 -9.75 9.18 -2.52
C ILE A 92 -9.36 7.97 -3.38
N GLU A 93 -8.61 8.20 -4.46
CA GLU A 93 -8.14 7.15 -5.35
C GLU A 93 -7.11 6.24 -4.66
N SER A 94 -6.26 6.80 -3.80
CA SER A 94 -5.33 6.05 -2.96
C SER A 94 -6.06 5.11 -2.00
N LEU A 95 -7.07 5.61 -1.27
CA LEU A 95 -7.94 4.81 -0.40
C LEU A 95 -8.72 3.75 -1.20
N GLY A 96 -9.20 4.12 -2.39
CA GLY A 96 -9.85 3.18 -3.30
C GLY A 96 -8.93 2.02 -3.69
N ALA A 97 -7.64 2.29 -3.91
CA ALA A 97 -6.65 1.25 -4.18
C ALA A 97 -6.40 0.34 -2.98
N GLU A 98 -6.31 0.89 -1.75
CA GLU A 98 -6.20 0.10 -0.52
C GLU A 98 -7.38 -0.88 -0.38
N VAL A 99 -8.61 -0.36 -0.49
CA VAL A 99 -9.83 -1.18 -0.40
C VAL A 99 -9.87 -2.26 -1.48
N GLN A 100 -9.41 -1.96 -2.71
CA GLN A 100 -9.32 -2.96 -3.77
C GLN A 100 -8.30 -4.06 -3.46
N MET A 101 -7.16 -3.73 -2.85
CA MET A 101 -6.17 -4.73 -2.44
C MET A 101 -6.70 -5.62 -1.31
N GLU A 102 -7.32 -5.03 -0.29
CA GLU A 102 -7.95 -5.77 0.81
C GLU A 102 -9.04 -6.74 0.32
N ARG A 103 -9.90 -6.29 -0.59
CA ARG A 103 -11.00 -7.12 -1.14
C ARG A 103 -10.53 -8.30 -1.96
N ARG A 104 -9.33 -8.26 -2.56
CA ARG A 104 -8.78 -9.39 -3.32
C ARG A 104 -8.36 -10.56 -2.43
N MET A 105 -8.25 -10.35 -1.12
CA MET A 105 -7.93 -11.39 -0.14
C MET A 105 -9.14 -12.12 0.43
N THR A 106 -10.36 -11.58 0.23
CA THR A 106 -11.63 -12.18 0.69
C THR A 106 -12.22 -13.05 -0.41
#